data_AF-A0A8T3X7A4-F1
#
_entry.id   AF-A0A8T3X7A4-F1
#
_cell.length_a   1.000
_cell.length_b   1.000
_cell.length_c   1.000
_cell.angle_alpha   90.00
_cell.angle_beta   90.00
_cell.angle_gamma   90.00
#
_symmetry.space_group_name_H-M   'P 1'
#
loop_
_entity.id
_entity.type
_entity.pdbx_description
1 polymer ?
#
loop_
_entity_poly.entity_id
_entity_poly.type
_entity_poly.pdbx_seq_one_letter_code
_entity_poly.pdbx_strand_id
1 'polypeptide(L)'
;MANPKFCDYNISKKGICKERNFLKGVTITLEVIVFVIVIVSSFIVVSVINNFMEEGRSSQRFSAAREVLTGVDAVIREMSSEAPGAIRVLKVENIEGGEFVVSGKSDTIKYQLLLPRQLFQEGLRFQEGNLLILSGPHVESYESDIDGDGSNDLVLENRAVLFAMRKNGTPGSPVAINTTNLIVQMRTKTIPLNVTAPVSLIAINDLHNSTYGTGWTEFTRNESFLPSNSIRVVLNSTAANISYIAEFTLSGASDFIELQVKSINKY
;
A
#
# COMPACT_ATOMS: atom_id res chain seq x y z
N MET A 1 -40.17 20.85 -47.13
CA MET A 1 -39.02 21.46 -47.84
C MET A 1 -38.76 20.63 -49.08
N ALA A 2 -39.01 21.21 -50.26
CA ALA A 2 -38.90 20.52 -51.55
C ALA A 2 -37.45 20.47 -52.01
N ASN A 3 -37.00 19.27 -52.41
CA ASN A 3 -35.64 19.01 -52.87
C ASN A 3 -35.53 19.45 -54.36
N PRO A 4 -34.61 20.34 -54.75
CA PRO A 4 -34.52 20.78 -56.14
C PRO A 4 -33.89 19.67 -57.00
N LYS A 5 -34.65 19.17 -57.97
CA LYS A 5 -34.11 18.34 -59.06
C LYS A 5 -33.36 19.24 -60.04
N PHE A 6 -32.04 19.12 -60.06
CA PHE A 6 -31.23 19.66 -61.16
C PHE A 6 -31.32 18.72 -62.36
N CYS A 7 -31.87 19.21 -63.47
CA CYS A 7 -31.72 18.61 -64.79
C CYS A 7 -30.91 19.59 -65.64
N ASP A 8 -29.66 19.22 -65.94
CA ASP A 8 -28.89 19.88 -66.98
C ASP A 8 -29.49 19.54 -68.34
N TYR A 9 -29.92 20.58 -69.05
CA TYR A 9 -30.44 20.50 -70.40
C TYR A 9 -29.28 20.72 -71.37
N ASN A 10 -28.80 19.64 -72.00
CA ASN A 10 -27.85 19.76 -73.11
C ASN A 10 -28.41 19.06 -74.35
N ILE A 11 -28.66 19.87 -75.38
CA ILE A 11 -29.22 19.51 -76.66
C ILE A 11 -28.09 18.93 -77.52
N SER A 12 -28.12 17.62 -77.81
CA SER A 12 -27.67 17.03 -79.08
C SER A 12 -27.49 15.51 -78.98
N LYS A 13 -28.18 14.80 -79.89
CA LYS A 13 -28.00 13.41 -80.32
C LYS A 13 -28.40 12.28 -79.33
N LYS A 14 -29.17 11.33 -79.89
CA LYS A 14 -29.55 10.02 -79.33
C LYS A 14 -28.37 9.40 -78.57
N GLY A 15 -28.39 9.51 -77.25
CA GLY A 15 -27.45 8.89 -76.34
C GLY A 15 -28.24 8.09 -75.32
N ILE A 16 -28.05 6.77 -75.33
CA ILE A 16 -28.57 5.85 -74.32
C ILE A 16 -28.07 6.34 -72.97
N CYS A 17 -28.97 6.85 -72.12
CA CYS A 17 -28.67 7.17 -70.73
C CYS A 17 -28.34 5.88 -69.98
N LYS A 18 -27.05 5.52 -69.97
CA LYS A 18 -26.51 4.51 -69.08
C LYS A 18 -26.44 5.13 -67.69
N GLU A 19 -27.45 4.81 -66.88
CA GLU A 19 -27.58 5.20 -65.48
C GLU A 19 -26.26 4.85 -64.75
N ARG A 20 -25.48 5.88 -64.42
CA ARG A 20 -24.24 5.70 -63.67
C ARG A 20 -24.60 5.36 -62.22
N ASN A 21 -24.45 4.09 -61.84
CA ASN A 21 -24.54 3.56 -60.47
C ASN A 21 -23.53 4.18 -59.47
N PHE A 22 -22.88 5.29 -59.80
CA PHE A 22 -21.83 5.93 -59.00
C PHE A 22 -22.36 6.52 -57.68
N LEU A 23 -23.63 6.91 -57.63
CA LEU A 23 -24.26 7.43 -56.40
C LEU A 23 -24.56 6.34 -55.36
N LYS A 24 -24.63 5.05 -55.75
CA LYS A 24 -24.89 3.95 -54.80
C LYS A 24 -23.67 3.66 -53.92
N GLY A 25 -22.45 3.92 -54.40
CA GLY A 25 -21.22 3.67 -53.63
C GLY A 25 -20.99 4.67 -52.48
N VAL A 26 -21.41 5.94 -52.65
CA VAL A 26 -21.24 7.00 -51.65
C VAL A 26 -22.29 6.92 -50.54
N THR A 27 -23.51 6.46 -50.85
CA THR A 27 -24.55 6.24 -49.83
C THR A 27 -24.24 5.05 -48.93
N ILE A 28 -23.68 3.96 -49.48
CA ILE A 28 -23.33 2.77 -48.68
C ILE A 28 -22.18 3.08 -47.70
N THR A 29 -21.20 3.90 -48.07
CA THR A 29 -20.09 4.25 -47.16
C THR A 29 -20.52 5.15 -46.01
N LEU A 30 -21.46 6.07 -46.23
CA LEU A 30 -21.99 6.95 -45.18
C LEU A 30 -22.82 6.19 -44.14
N GLU A 31 -23.67 5.26 -44.56
CA GLU A 31 -24.47 4.44 -43.64
C GLU A 31 -23.59 3.57 -42.73
N VAL A 32 -22.53 2.97 -43.29
CA VAL A 32 -21.57 2.18 -42.52
C VAL A 32 -20.84 3.03 -41.50
N ILE A 33 -20.42 4.25 -41.85
CA ILE A 33 -19.76 5.17 -40.92
C ILE A 33 -20.69 5.56 -39.76
N VAL A 34 -21.94 5.90 -40.04
CA VAL A 34 -22.92 6.24 -39.00
C VAL A 34 -23.16 5.05 -38.07
N PHE A 35 -23.30 3.85 -38.61
CA PHE A 35 -23.49 2.63 -37.82
C PHE A 35 -22.28 2.35 -36.91
N VAL A 36 -21.06 2.51 -37.42
CA VAL A 36 -19.83 2.36 -36.63
C VAL A 36 -19.77 3.41 -35.51
N ILE A 37 -20.14 4.67 -35.76
CA ILE A 37 -20.16 5.72 -34.74
C ILE A 37 -21.16 5.39 -33.62
N VAL A 38 -22.34 4.87 -33.95
CA VAL A 38 -23.36 4.49 -32.94
C VAL A 38 -22.85 3.34 -32.07
N ILE A 39 -22.21 2.34 -32.67
CA ILE A 39 -21.61 1.22 -31.92
C ILE A 39 -20.50 1.73 -30.99
N VAL A 40 -19.55 2.50 -31.52
CA VAL A 40 -18.42 3.03 -30.73
C VAL A 40 -18.92 3.92 -29.58
N SER A 41 -19.90 4.78 -29.83
CA SER A 41 -20.48 5.65 -28.81
C SER A 41 -21.16 4.84 -27.69
N SER A 42 -21.86 3.76 -28.06
CA SER A 42 -22.49 2.86 -27.09
C SER A 42 -21.46 2.15 -26.20
N PHE A 43 -20.35 1.70 -26.79
CA PHE A 43 -19.25 1.09 -26.04
C PHE A 43 -18.61 2.06 -25.04
N ILE A 44 -18.39 3.31 -25.44
CA ILE A 44 -17.83 4.34 -24.55
C ILE A 44 -18.76 4.57 -23.36
N VAL A 45 -20.07 4.72 -23.60
CA VAL A 45 -21.06 4.93 -22.53
C VAL A 45 -21.09 3.77 -21.55
N VAL A 46 -21.13 2.52 -22.03
CA VAL A 46 -21.12 1.33 -21.17
C VAL A 46 -19.84 1.25 -20.34
N SER A 47 -18.68 1.54 -20.94
CA SER A 47 -17.39 1.54 -20.23
C SER A 47 -17.36 2.60 -19.12
N VAL A 48 -17.87 3.80 -19.39
CA VAL A 48 -17.95 4.87 -18.39
C VAL A 48 -18.90 4.49 -17.25
N ILE A 49 -20.10 3.96 -17.54
CA ILE A 49 -21.07 3.57 -16.51
C ILE A 49 -20.51 2.46 -15.62
N ASN A 50 -19.85 1.44 -16.20
CA ASN A 50 -19.25 0.36 -15.43
C ASN A 50 -18.18 0.88 -14.46
N ASN A 51 -17.34 1.83 -14.90
CA ASN A 51 -16.34 2.46 -14.06
C ASN A 51 -16.95 3.19 -12.85
N PHE A 52 -18.03 3.96 -13.07
CA PHE A 52 -18.75 4.63 -11.99
C PHE A 52 -19.43 3.65 -11.03
N MET A 53 -20.00 2.55 -11.54
CA MET A 53 -20.65 1.53 -10.72
C MET A 53 -19.67 0.83 -9.77
N GLU A 54 -18.45 0.53 -10.21
CA GLU A 54 -17.42 -0.08 -9.36
C GLU A 54 -16.96 0.83 -8.23
N GLU A 55 -16.80 2.12 -8.52
CA GLU A 55 -16.47 3.15 -7.52
C GLU A 55 -17.60 3.31 -6.49
N GLY A 56 -18.85 3.37 -6.97
CA GLY A 56 -20.03 3.39 -6.11
C GLY A 56 -20.12 2.18 -5.18
N ARG A 57 -19.88 0.97 -5.68
CA ARG A 57 -19.85 -0.26 -4.86
C ARG A 57 -18.73 -0.23 -3.82
N SER A 58 -17.55 0.26 -4.20
CA SER A 58 -16.41 0.36 -3.27
C SER A 58 -16.71 1.37 -2.14
N SER A 59 -17.29 2.53 -2.48
CA SER A 59 -17.71 3.54 -1.51
C SER A 59 -18.82 3.02 -0.57
N GLN A 60 -19.76 2.24 -1.09
CA GLN A 60 -20.81 1.60 -0.28
C GLN A 60 -20.22 0.61 0.72
N ARG A 61 -19.31 -0.28 0.27
CA ARG A 61 -18.63 -1.24 1.15
C ARG A 61 -17.81 -0.56 2.24
N PHE A 62 -17.08 0.50 1.89
CA PHE A 62 -16.34 1.30 2.85
C PHE A 62 -17.26 1.97 3.89
N SER A 63 -18.38 2.53 3.43
CA SER A 63 -19.35 3.18 4.33
C SER A 63 -19.99 2.17 5.29
N ALA A 64 -20.36 0.99 4.80
CA ALA A 64 -20.89 -0.10 5.63
C ALA A 64 -19.87 -0.59 6.66
N ALA A 65 -18.61 -0.78 6.26
CA ALA A 65 -17.53 -1.17 7.18
C ALA A 65 -17.31 -0.12 8.27
N ARG A 66 -17.30 1.17 7.90
CA ARG A 66 -17.18 2.31 8.83
C ARG A 66 -18.35 2.35 9.81
N GLU A 67 -19.58 2.16 9.34
CA GLU A 67 -20.77 2.13 10.18
C GLU A 67 -20.69 1.00 11.21
N VAL A 68 -20.30 -0.21 10.80
CA VAL A 68 -20.15 -1.33 11.74
C VAL A 68 -19.07 -1.06 12.76
N LEU A 69 -17.89 -0.56 12.36
CA LEU A 69 -16.83 -0.25 13.32
C LEU A 69 -17.23 0.84 14.31
N THR A 70 -18.01 1.83 13.86
CA THR A 70 -18.58 2.85 14.75
C THR A 70 -19.57 2.24 15.73
N GLY A 71 -20.39 1.29 15.28
CA GLY A 71 -21.28 0.52 16.15
C GLY A 71 -20.52 -0.33 17.18
N VAL A 72 -19.41 -0.94 16.78
CA VAL A 72 -18.52 -1.69 17.67
C VAL A 72 -17.92 -0.76 18.73
N ASP A 73 -17.40 0.42 18.35
CA ASP A 73 -16.88 1.41 19.30
C ASP A 73 -17.94 1.86 20.31
N ALA A 74 -19.17 2.16 19.85
CA ALA A 74 -20.26 2.56 20.73
C ALA A 74 -20.55 1.49 21.80
N VAL A 75 -20.57 0.22 21.40
CA VAL A 75 -20.82 -0.90 22.31
C VAL A 75 -19.66 -1.13 23.27
N ILE A 76 -18.41 -1.03 22.80
CA ILE A 76 -17.22 -1.12 23.67
C ILE A 76 -17.26 -0.03 24.74
N ARG A 77 -17.64 1.19 24.35
CA ARG A 77 -17.77 2.32 25.28
C ARG A 77 -18.89 2.10 26.29
N GLU A 78 -20.05 1.59 25.87
CA GLU A 78 -21.14 1.23 26.79
C GLU A 78 -20.67 0.15 27.78
N MET A 79 -20.03 -0.92 27.28
CA MET A 79 -19.48 -2.00 28.13
C MET A 79 -18.41 -1.51 29.10
N SER A 80 -17.59 -0.53 28.72
CA SER A 80 -16.58 0.04 29.62
C SER A 80 -17.17 0.75 30.84
N SER A 81 -18.46 1.12 30.77
CA SER A 81 -19.20 1.74 31.88
C SER A 81 -20.00 0.74 32.72
N GLU A 82 -20.08 -0.53 32.29
CA GLU A 82 -20.79 -1.61 32.99
C GLU A 82 -19.88 -2.32 34.00
N ALA A 83 -20.47 -3.21 34.81
CA ALA A 83 -19.71 -4.00 35.78
C ALA A 83 -18.70 -4.96 35.09
N PRO A 84 -17.53 -5.21 35.70
CA PRO A 84 -16.56 -6.18 35.16
C PRO A 84 -17.20 -7.54 34.89
N GLY A 85 -16.96 -8.09 33.69
CA GLY A 85 -17.51 -9.38 33.26
C GLY A 85 -18.81 -9.29 32.45
N ALA A 86 -19.31 -8.08 32.17
CA ALA A 86 -20.37 -7.91 31.18
C ALA A 86 -19.91 -8.41 29.79
N ILE A 87 -20.78 -9.16 29.10
CA ILE A 87 -20.54 -9.69 27.76
C ILE A 87 -21.66 -9.20 26.85
N ARG A 88 -21.30 -8.64 25.69
CA ARG A 88 -22.25 -8.28 24.63
C ARG A 88 -21.93 -9.08 23.37
N VAL A 89 -22.97 -9.47 22.65
CA VAL A 89 -22.84 -10.17 21.36
C VAL A 89 -23.32 -9.22 20.27
N LEU A 90 -22.41 -8.80 19.40
CA LEU A 90 -22.72 -7.99 18.23
C LEU A 90 -22.90 -8.88 17.01
N LYS A 91 -24.05 -8.76 16.37
CA LYS A 91 -24.28 -9.36 15.06
C LYS A 91 -23.79 -8.38 14.00
N VAL A 92 -22.68 -8.75 13.38
CA VAL A 92 -22.17 -8.06 12.20
C VAL A 92 -22.81 -8.71 10.98
N GLU A 93 -23.80 -8.06 10.41
CA GLU A 93 -24.50 -8.54 9.22
C GLU A 93 -24.00 -7.77 7.98
N ASN A 94 -23.87 -8.48 6.84
CA ASN A 94 -23.70 -7.90 5.51
C ASN A 94 -22.44 -7.07 5.24
N ILE A 95 -21.31 -7.29 5.92
CA ILE A 95 -20.04 -6.72 5.46
C ILE A 95 -19.33 -7.68 4.52
N GLU A 96 -19.33 -7.33 3.23
CA GLU A 96 -18.62 -8.08 2.20
C GLU A 96 -17.20 -7.56 1.98
N GLY A 97 -16.26 -8.48 1.72
CA GLY A 97 -14.96 -8.15 1.16
C GLY A 97 -13.88 -7.74 2.16
N GLY A 98 -14.03 -8.10 3.44
CA GLY A 98 -13.00 -7.84 4.43
C GLY A 98 -12.99 -8.83 5.60
N GLU A 99 -11.96 -8.70 6.43
CA GLU A 99 -11.66 -9.59 7.55
C GLU A 99 -11.48 -8.80 8.85
N PHE A 100 -12.05 -9.31 9.95
CA PHE A 100 -11.79 -8.79 11.28
C PHE A 100 -10.56 -9.47 11.87
N VAL A 101 -9.62 -8.67 12.35
CA VAL A 101 -8.43 -9.13 13.06
C VAL A 101 -8.39 -8.45 14.42
N VAL A 102 -8.52 -9.25 15.47
CA VAL A 102 -8.39 -8.77 16.85
C VAL A 102 -6.95 -8.98 17.28
N SER A 103 -6.25 -7.90 17.58
CA SER A 103 -4.87 -7.96 18.08
C SER A 103 -4.89 -7.65 19.58
N GLY A 104 -4.78 -8.70 20.40
CA GLY A 104 -4.69 -8.56 21.86
C GLY A 104 -3.36 -7.98 22.35
N LYS A 105 -2.35 -7.86 21.48
CA LYS A 105 -1.09 -7.17 21.81
C LYS A 105 -1.20 -5.66 21.75
N SER A 106 -2.07 -5.15 20.87
CA SER A 106 -2.22 -3.72 20.59
C SER A 106 -3.57 -3.18 21.02
N ASP A 107 -4.39 -3.99 21.72
CA ASP A 107 -5.76 -3.67 22.13
C ASP A 107 -6.61 -3.04 21.01
N THR A 108 -6.41 -3.54 19.78
CA THR A 108 -7.07 -3.01 18.58
C THR A 108 -7.89 -4.07 17.86
N ILE A 109 -9.09 -3.68 17.43
CA ILE A 109 -9.88 -4.43 16.46
C ILE A 109 -9.65 -3.80 15.09
N LYS A 110 -9.05 -4.56 14.18
CA LYS A 110 -8.79 -4.14 12.80
C LYS A 110 -9.85 -4.77 11.88
N TYR A 111 -10.36 -4.00 10.93
CA TYR A 111 -11.14 -4.53 9.82
C TYR A 111 -10.43 -4.20 8.51
N GLN A 112 -9.96 -5.23 7.82
CA GLN A 112 -9.22 -5.07 6.57
C GLN A 112 -10.17 -5.24 5.40
N LEU A 113 -10.50 -4.14 4.71
CA LEU A 113 -11.36 -4.14 3.53
C LEU A 113 -10.51 -4.21 2.25
N LEU A 114 -10.74 -5.22 1.41
CA LEU A 114 -10.11 -5.34 0.10
C LEU A 114 -11.04 -4.74 -0.96
N LEU A 115 -10.64 -3.59 -1.51
CA LEU A 115 -11.40 -2.90 -2.54
C LEU A 115 -10.78 -3.14 -3.92
N PRO A 116 -11.59 -3.34 -4.97
CA PRO A 116 -11.09 -3.49 -6.34
C PRO A 116 -10.53 -2.18 -6.91
N ARG A 117 -10.95 -1.03 -6.34
CA ARG A 117 -10.42 0.29 -6.65
C ARG A 117 -9.99 1.01 -5.40
N GLN A 118 -8.92 1.78 -5.54
CA GLN A 118 -8.40 2.63 -4.49
C GLN A 118 -9.31 3.85 -4.29
N LEU A 119 -9.96 3.96 -3.12
CA LEU A 119 -10.80 5.13 -2.77
C LEU A 119 -9.98 6.30 -2.23
N PHE A 120 -8.84 6.01 -1.60
CA PHE A 120 -8.00 6.99 -0.93
C PHE A 120 -6.55 6.76 -1.33
N GLN A 121 -5.77 7.84 -1.42
CA GLN A 121 -4.34 7.75 -1.67
C GLN A 121 -3.64 6.83 -0.65
N GLU A 122 -2.62 6.10 -1.09
CA GLU A 122 -1.85 5.23 -0.20
C GLU A 122 -1.17 6.05 0.89
N GLY A 123 -1.12 5.51 2.11
CA GLY A 123 -0.58 6.20 3.27
C GLY A 123 -1.53 7.26 3.85
N LEU A 124 -2.74 7.41 3.32
CA LEU A 124 -3.74 8.29 3.92
C LEU A 124 -4.14 7.72 5.28
N ARG A 125 -4.02 8.59 6.30
CA ARG A 125 -4.42 8.32 7.69
C ARG A 125 -5.47 9.34 8.08
N PHE A 126 -6.63 8.84 8.48
CA PHE A 126 -7.73 9.67 8.95
C PHE A 126 -8.27 9.10 10.25
N GLN A 127 -8.58 9.97 11.20
CA GLN A 127 -9.07 9.58 12.51
C GLN A 127 -10.42 10.24 12.77
N GLU A 128 -11.40 9.42 13.13
CA GLU A 128 -12.75 9.85 13.50
C GLU A 128 -13.11 9.28 14.87
N GLY A 129 -12.93 10.09 15.91
CA GLY A 129 -13.06 9.60 17.29
C GLY A 129 -12.05 8.47 17.57
N ASN A 130 -12.57 7.29 17.91
CA ASN A 130 -11.79 6.08 18.17
C ASN A 130 -11.53 5.23 16.91
N LEU A 131 -12.09 5.61 15.76
CA LEU A 131 -11.89 4.92 14.50
C LEU A 131 -10.67 5.49 13.77
N LEU A 132 -9.67 4.64 13.54
CA LEU A 132 -8.52 4.96 12.71
C LEU A 132 -8.69 4.31 11.32
N ILE A 133 -8.80 5.15 10.29
CA ILE A 133 -8.94 4.73 8.90
C ILE A 133 -7.59 4.90 8.21
N LEU A 134 -7.12 3.81 7.61
CA LEU A 134 -5.83 3.72 6.94
C LEU A 134 -6.05 3.20 5.53
N SER A 135 -5.42 3.85 4.55
CA SER A 135 -5.45 3.39 3.17
C SER A 135 -4.09 2.90 2.71
N GLY A 136 -4.08 1.73 2.11
CA GLY A 136 -2.90 1.11 1.55
C GLY A 136 -2.05 0.32 2.55
N PRO A 137 -0.90 -0.16 2.07
CA PRO A 137 0.02 -0.95 2.89
C PRO A 137 0.68 -0.12 3.99
N HIS A 138 0.96 -0.72 5.14
CA HIS A 138 1.57 -0.06 6.28
C HIS A 138 2.63 -0.95 6.96
N VAL A 139 3.48 -0.29 7.74
CA VAL A 139 4.51 -0.88 8.57
C VAL A 139 4.13 -0.66 10.03
N GLU A 140 4.21 -1.74 10.80
CA GLU A 140 4.20 -1.73 12.25
C GLU A 140 5.66 -1.70 12.73
N SER A 141 5.93 -0.87 13.73
CA SER A 141 7.21 -0.88 14.42
C SER A 141 6.98 -1.06 15.92
N TYR A 142 7.71 -2.00 16.51
CA TYR A 142 7.57 -2.34 17.92
C TYR A 142 8.80 -3.03 18.46
N GLU A 143 8.95 -3.01 19.78
CA GLU A 143 9.97 -3.76 20.48
C GLU A 143 9.43 -5.11 20.93
N SER A 144 10.14 -6.20 20.64
CA SER A 144 9.77 -7.55 21.08
C SER A 144 11.00 -8.42 21.12
N ASP A 145 11.09 -9.31 22.10
CA ASP A 145 12.06 -10.40 22.12
C ASP A 145 11.65 -11.45 21.07
N ILE A 146 12.29 -11.41 19.90
CA ILE A 146 11.92 -12.25 18.75
C ILE A 146 12.71 -13.56 18.74
N ASP A 147 13.94 -13.57 19.25
CA ASP A 147 14.79 -14.75 19.32
C ASP A 147 14.74 -15.49 20.68
N GLY A 148 14.07 -14.92 21.69
CA GLY A 148 13.87 -15.52 23.00
C GLY A 148 15.09 -15.41 23.92
N ASP A 149 15.99 -14.44 23.67
CA ASP A 149 17.22 -14.26 24.44
C ASP A 149 17.03 -13.44 25.74
N GLY A 150 15.81 -12.94 25.98
CA GLY A 150 15.45 -12.11 27.13
C GLY A 150 15.67 -10.61 26.92
N SER A 151 16.12 -10.19 25.73
CA SER A 151 16.29 -8.80 25.34
C SER A 151 15.29 -8.43 24.24
N ASN A 152 14.81 -7.19 24.26
CA ASN A 152 13.91 -6.73 23.20
C ASN A 152 14.69 -6.40 21.92
N ASP A 153 14.18 -6.84 20.78
CA ASP A 153 14.63 -6.43 19.45
C ASP A 153 13.78 -5.31 18.87
N LEU A 154 14.34 -4.59 17.90
CA LEU A 154 13.65 -3.61 17.08
C LEU A 154 13.03 -4.34 15.88
N VAL A 155 11.70 -4.39 15.82
CA VAL A 155 10.94 -5.08 14.77
C VAL A 155 10.29 -4.08 13.83
N LEU A 156 10.48 -4.26 12.53
CA LEU A 156 9.67 -3.69 11.45
C LEU A 156 8.88 -4.81 10.80
N GLU A 157 7.56 -4.66 10.73
CA GLU A 157 6.68 -5.67 10.16
C GLU A 157 5.66 -5.04 9.22
N ASN A 158 5.48 -5.62 8.04
CA ASN A 158 4.37 -5.30 7.16
C ASN A 158 3.60 -6.58 6.79
N ARG A 159 2.76 -6.51 5.75
CA ARG A 159 1.99 -7.67 5.29
C ARG A 159 2.89 -8.79 4.75
N ALA A 160 4.01 -8.46 4.13
CA ALA A 160 4.88 -9.38 3.39
C ALA A 160 6.13 -9.80 4.17
N VAL A 161 6.68 -8.96 5.04
CA VAL A 161 7.99 -9.14 5.68
C VAL A 161 7.93 -8.80 7.17
N LEU A 162 8.63 -9.59 7.97
CA LEU A 162 9.06 -9.26 9.32
C LEU A 162 10.59 -9.14 9.31
N PHE A 163 11.09 -8.00 9.77
CA PHE A 163 12.51 -7.70 9.91
C PHE A 163 12.78 -7.32 11.36
N ALA A 164 13.67 -8.06 12.01
CA ALA A 164 14.06 -7.82 13.40
C ALA A 164 15.56 -7.56 13.49
N MET A 165 15.94 -6.55 14.26
CA MET A 165 17.33 -6.16 14.49
C MET A 165 17.57 -5.93 15.97
N ARG A 166 18.76 -6.30 16.45
CA ARG A 166 19.14 -6.15 17.85
C ARG A 166 19.03 -4.69 18.31
N LYS A 167 18.40 -4.49 19.46
CA LYS A 167 18.42 -3.20 20.17
C LYS A 167 19.72 -3.08 20.95
N ASN A 168 20.60 -2.18 20.54
CA ASN A 168 21.90 -1.96 21.19
C ASN A 168 21.99 -0.51 21.66
N GLY A 169 22.24 -0.32 22.96
CA GLY A 169 22.50 1.00 23.54
C GLY A 169 21.36 2.00 23.35
N THR A 170 21.67 3.27 23.61
CA THR A 170 20.78 4.42 23.37
C THR A 170 21.64 5.63 22.98
N PRO A 171 21.06 6.72 22.43
CA PRO A 171 21.81 7.94 22.16
C PRO A 171 22.58 8.51 23.36
N GLY A 172 22.04 8.34 24.59
CA GLY A 172 22.69 8.81 25.82
C GLY A 172 23.66 7.81 26.45
N SER A 173 23.64 6.55 26.01
CA SER A 173 24.50 5.48 26.52
C SER A 173 24.85 4.52 25.39
N PRO A 174 25.78 4.92 24.50
CA PRO A 174 26.18 4.09 23.37
C PRO A 174 27.02 2.91 23.86
N VAL A 175 26.89 1.77 23.18
CA VAL A 175 27.53 0.49 23.54
C VAL A 175 28.41 -0.01 22.40
N ALA A 176 29.23 -1.03 22.68
CA ALA A 176 29.96 -1.71 21.62
C ALA A 176 28.98 -2.45 20.71
N ILE A 177 29.07 -2.19 19.39
CA ILE A 177 28.25 -2.84 18.36
C ILE A 177 29.18 -3.56 17.39
N ASN A 178 28.81 -4.80 17.05
CA ASN A 178 29.37 -5.54 15.93
C ASN A 178 28.28 -5.67 14.86
N THR A 179 28.55 -5.14 13.67
CA THR A 179 27.57 -5.15 12.58
C THR A 179 27.20 -6.55 12.11
N THR A 180 28.12 -7.51 12.22
CA THR A 180 28.00 -8.90 11.71
C THR A 180 26.73 -9.62 12.15
N ASN A 181 26.23 -9.31 13.34
CA ASN A 181 25.10 -9.99 13.97
C ASN A 181 24.01 -9.00 14.40
N LEU A 182 23.81 -7.93 13.63
CA LEU A 182 22.76 -6.95 13.91
C LEU A 182 21.39 -7.52 13.59
N ILE A 183 21.23 -8.13 12.42
CA ILE A 183 19.95 -8.66 11.98
C ILE A 183 19.69 -9.97 12.72
N VAL A 184 18.62 -10.00 13.50
CA VAL A 184 18.21 -11.17 14.30
C VAL A 184 17.40 -12.13 13.45
N GLN A 185 16.42 -11.58 12.73
CA GLN A 185 15.53 -12.39 11.92
C GLN A 185 15.03 -11.61 10.72
N MET A 186 14.96 -12.29 9.57
CA MET A 186 14.21 -11.83 8.42
C MET A 186 13.28 -12.96 7.97
N ARG A 187 11.99 -12.66 7.89
CA ARG A 187 10.97 -13.64 7.50
C ARG A 187 10.03 -13.06 6.48
N THR A 188 9.81 -13.80 5.40
CA THR A 188 8.72 -13.52 4.48
C THR A 188 7.44 -14.18 5.01
N LYS A 189 6.32 -13.47 4.95
CA LYS A 189 4.99 -13.95 5.39
C LYS A 189 4.18 -14.57 4.25
N THR A 190 4.60 -14.34 3.00
CA THR A 190 3.95 -14.89 1.80
C THR A 190 4.43 -16.30 1.47
N ILE A 191 5.67 -16.64 1.83
CA ILE A 191 6.31 -17.93 1.58
C ILE A 191 6.91 -18.39 2.91
N PRO A 192 6.88 -19.70 3.26
CA PRO A 192 7.48 -20.21 4.50
C PRO A 192 9.03 -20.21 4.43
N LEU A 193 9.62 -19.05 4.17
CA LEU A 193 11.05 -18.81 4.18
C LEU A 193 11.39 -17.98 5.42
N ASN A 194 12.11 -18.63 6.34
CA ASN A 194 12.62 -18.00 7.56
C ASN A 194 14.14 -17.97 7.46
N VAL A 195 14.72 -16.77 7.52
CA VAL A 195 16.16 -16.59 7.66
C VAL A 195 16.42 -16.13 9.09
N THR A 196 16.84 -17.08 9.94
CA THR A 196 17.20 -16.81 11.33
C THR A 196 18.70 -16.51 11.43
N ALA A 197 19.05 -15.47 12.18
CA ALA A 197 20.41 -14.99 12.36
C ALA A 197 21.21 -14.83 11.05
N PRO A 198 20.70 -14.06 10.06
CA PRO A 198 21.48 -13.79 8.86
C PRO A 198 22.76 -13.04 9.22
N VAL A 199 23.86 -13.42 8.56
CA VAL A 199 25.13 -12.69 8.68
C VAL A 199 24.96 -11.33 7.99
N SER A 200 25.04 -10.25 8.76
CA SER A 200 24.90 -8.88 8.26
C SER A 200 26.24 -8.15 8.31
N LEU A 201 27.00 -8.08 7.23
CA LEU A 201 28.29 -7.36 7.25
C LEU A 201 28.13 -5.95 6.68
N ILE A 202 28.45 -4.92 7.46
CA ILE A 202 28.54 -3.53 6.98
C ILE A 202 29.98 -3.08 7.11
N ALA A 203 30.71 -3.12 5.99
CA ALA A 203 32.08 -2.63 5.89
C ALA A 203 32.13 -1.41 4.95
N ILE A 204 32.65 -0.29 5.46
CA ILE A 204 32.79 0.95 4.69
C ILE A 204 34.11 0.90 3.92
N ASN A 205 34.05 1.04 2.59
CA ASN A 205 35.22 1.01 1.70
C ASN A 205 36.08 -0.25 1.88
N ASP A 206 35.45 -1.41 2.11
CA ASP A 206 36.13 -2.71 2.34
C ASP A 206 37.06 -2.75 3.57
N LEU A 207 36.91 -1.78 4.48
CA LEU A 207 37.69 -1.73 5.72
C LEU A 207 37.01 -2.62 6.77
N HIS A 208 37.54 -3.82 7.01
CA HIS A 208 36.97 -4.75 7.99
C HIS A 208 36.90 -4.16 9.41
N ASN A 209 37.83 -3.27 9.78
CA ASN A 209 37.81 -2.60 11.08
C ASN A 209 36.64 -1.60 11.25
N SER A 210 35.92 -1.25 10.18
CA SER A 210 34.70 -0.42 10.24
C SER A 210 33.44 -1.19 10.63
N THR A 211 33.53 -2.52 10.76
CA THR A 211 32.41 -3.41 11.09
C THR A 211 32.08 -3.44 12.58
N TYR A 212 32.96 -2.90 13.43
CA TYR A 212 32.77 -2.77 14.87
C TYR A 212 33.06 -1.35 15.34
N GLY A 213 32.43 -0.95 16.44
CA GLY A 213 32.59 0.38 17.02
C GLY A 213 31.70 0.60 18.23
N THR A 214 31.58 1.86 18.64
CA THR A 214 30.66 2.29 19.70
C THR A 214 29.47 2.99 19.06
N GLY A 215 28.25 2.67 19.47
CA GLY A 215 27.06 3.14 18.79
C GLY A 215 25.75 2.77 19.48
N TRP A 216 24.65 2.98 18.78
CA TRP A 216 23.32 2.54 19.21
C TRP A 216 22.43 2.19 18.01
N THR A 217 21.33 1.50 18.28
CA THR A 217 20.25 1.26 17.33
C THR A 217 18.94 1.84 17.83
N GLU A 218 18.14 2.41 16.94
CA GLU A 218 16.85 3.01 17.29
C GLU A 218 15.90 3.07 16.10
N PHE A 219 14.60 3.08 16.35
CA PHE A 219 13.63 3.45 15.33
C PHE A 219 13.76 4.93 14.97
N THR A 220 13.54 5.26 13.70
CA THR A 220 13.34 6.65 13.29
C THR A 220 12.02 7.19 13.86
N ARG A 221 10.99 6.34 13.95
CA ARG A 221 9.70 6.64 14.59
C ARG A 221 9.21 5.38 15.30
N ASN A 222 8.79 5.48 16.56
CA ASN A 222 8.20 4.34 17.28
C ASN A 222 6.68 4.45 17.22
N GLU A 223 6.11 4.22 16.04
CA GLU A 223 4.68 4.33 15.78
C GLU A 223 4.17 3.16 14.95
N SER A 224 2.89 2.86 15.12
CA SER A 224 2.15 1.91 14.31
C SER A 224 1.58 2.56 13.05
N PHE A 225 1.30 1.73 12.04
CA PHE A 225 0.60 2.11 10.81
C PHE A 225 1.30 3.18 9.95
N LEU A 226 2.64 3.15 9.90
CA LEU A 226 3.39 4.09 9.07
C LEU A 226 3.43 3.62 7.61
N PRO A 227 3.40 4.52 6.61
CA PRO A 227 3.57 4.14 5.20
C PRO A 227 4.96 3.54 4.95
N SER A 228 5.96 3.98 5.71
CA SER A 228 7.29 3.39 5.80
C SER A 228 7.90 3.74 7.16
N ASN A 229 8.83 2.91 7.62
CA ASN A 229 9.63 3.23 8.79
C ASN A 229 11.03 2.66 8.63
N SER A 230 11.98 3.18 9.42
CA SER A 230 13.36 2.74 9.39
C SER A 230 13.92 2.49 10.77
N ILE A 231 14.85 1.55 10.86
CA ILE A 231 15.74 1.40 12.00
C ILE A 231 17.10 1.96 11.62
N ARG A 232 17.62 2.84 12.47
CA ARG A 232 18.94 3.45 12.31
C ARG A 232 19.94 2.75 13.20
N VAL A 233 21.11 2.47 12.64
CA VAL A 233 22.30 2.02 13.33
C VAL A 233 23.31 3.14 13.24
N VAL A 234 23.57 3.79 14.36
CA VAL A 234 24.59 4.84 14.44
C VAL A 234 25.86 4.21 14.97
N LEU A 235 26.94 4.24 14.19
CA LEU A 235 28.21 3.64 14.56
C LEU A 235 29.34 4.66 14.47
N ASN A 236 30.20 4.65 15.49
CA ASN A 236 31.49 5.29 15.48
C ASN A 236 32.59 4.22 15.60
N SER A 237 33.29 3.96 14.51
CA SER A 237 34.42 3.03 14.49
C SER A 237 35.72 3.80 14.69
N THR A 238 36.24 3.72 15.92
CA THR A 238 37.53 4.34 16.28
C THR A 238 38.70 3.69 15.55
N ALA A 239 38.64 2.38 15.32
CA ALA A 239 39.69 1.64 14.63
C ALA A 239 39.82 2.00 13.15
N ALA A 240 38.71 2.35 12.50
CA ALA A 240 38.70 2.80 11.10
C ALA A 240 38.73 4.33 10.95
N ASN A 241 38.63 5.08 12.05
CA ASN A 241 38.47 6.54 12.07
C ASN A 241 37.27 7.03 11.23
N ILE A 242 36.16 6.28 11.25
CA ILE A 242 34.96 6.55 10.43
C ILE A 242 33.73 6.48 11.33
N SER A 243 32.82 7.46 11.17
CA SER A 243 31.46 7.38 11.70
C SER A 243 30.44 7.37 10.57
N TYR A 244 29.42 6.52 10.72
CA TYR A 244 28.36 6.36 9.74
C TYR A 244 27.03 6.00 10.39
N ILE A 245 25.96 6.22 9.63
CA ILE A 245 24.61 5.76 9.93
C ILE A 245 24.24 4.74 8.86
N ALA A 246 23.85 3.54 9.26
CA ALA A 246 23.18 2.58 8.41
C ALA A 246 21.67 2.62 8.72
N GLU A 247 20.86 2.92 7.73
CA GLU A 247 19.41 3.05 7.84
C GLU A 247 18.74 1.93 7.07
N PHE A 248 18.01 1.07 7.79
CA PHE A 248 17.23 -0.04 7.24
C PHE A 248 15.79 0.38 7.16
N THR A 249 15.26 0.56 5.95
CA THR A 249 13.91 1.06 5.71
C THR A 249 13.01 -0.07 5.21
N LEU A 250 11.85 -0.22 5.84
CA LEU A 250 10.75 -1.03 5.32
C LEU A 250 9.66 -0.08 4.84
N SER A 251 9.21 -0.26 3.60
CA SER A 251 7.99 0.36 3.10
C SER A 251 6.82 -0.59 3.33
N GLY A 252 5.62 -0.04 3.58
CA GLY A 252 4.41 -0.85 3.79
C GLY A 252 4.10 -1.74 2.59
N ALA A 253 4.40 -1.25 1.39
CA ALA A 253 4.10 -1.91 0.12
C ALA A 253 5.23 -2.83 -0.37
N SER A 254 6.39 -2.79 0.27
CA SER A 254 7.59 -3.52 -0.17
C SER A 254 7.67 -4.91 0.45
N ASP A 255 8.25 -5.87 -0.27
CA ASP A 255 8.64 -7.18 0.22
C ASP A 255 10.16 -7.30 0.46
N PHE A 256 10.87 -6.18 0.48
CA PHE A 256 12.30 -6.10 0.78
C PHE A 256 12.62 -4.94 1.73
N ILE A 257 13.81 -5.01 2.35
CA ILE A 257 14.38 -3.96 3.19
C ILE A 257 15.39 -3.16 2.37
N GLU A 258 15.28 -1.84 2.38
CA GLU A 258 16.26 -0.94 1.78
C GLU A 258 17.33 -0.56 2.81
N LEU A 259 18.61 -0.78 2.47
CA LEU A 259 19.73 -0.33 3.29
C LEU A 259 20.36 0.90 2.66
N GLN A 260 20.39 2.00 3.41
CA GLN A 260 21.11 3.21 3.03
C GLN A 260 22.21 3.50 4.05
N VAL A 261 23.45 3.64 3.58
CA VAL A 261 24.59 3.97 4.44
C VAL A 261 25.02 5.40 4.17
N LYS A 262 24.99 6.24 5.21
CA LYS A 262 25.37 7.66 5.18
C LYS A 262 26.60 7.84 6.05
N SER A 263 27.70 8.31 5.46
CA SER A 263 28.90 8.67 6.24
C SER A 263 28.70 10.05 6.86
N ILE A 264 29.01 10.19 8.15
CA ILE A 264 28.86 11.46 8.88
C ILE A 264 30.16 12.27 8.83
N ASN A 265 31.33 11.63 8.91
CA ASN A 265 32.64 12.29 8.82
C ASN A 265 33.74 11.29 8.42
N LYS A 266 34.71 11.76 7.61
CA LYS A 266 36.08 11.22 7.58
C LYS A 266 36.93 12.21 8.38
N TYR A 267 37.55 11.76 9.47
CA TYR A 267 38.59 12.53 10.14
C TYR A 267 39.94 12.26 9.48
#